data_AF-A0A9W5B6X6-F1
#
_entry.id   AF-A0A9W5B6X6-F1
#
_cell.length_a   1.000
_cell.length_b   1.000
_cell.length_c   1.000
_cell.angle_alpha   90.00
_cell.angle_beta   90.00
_cell.angle_gamma   90.00
#
_symmetry.space_group_name_H-M   'P 1'
#
loop_
_entity.id
_entity.type
_entity.pdbx_description
1 polymer ?
#
loop_
_entity_poly.entity_id
_entity_poly.type
_entity_poly.pdbx_seq_one_letter_code
_entity_poly.pdbx_strand_id
1 'polypeptide(L)' 'MASGDASSFIDALGRLARAKKGGMTQIAKETGLARESLYRALGKDGNPELMTILKVISALGLTLEAKMQSNA' A
#
# COMPACT_ATOMS: atom_id res chain seq x y z
N MET A 1 20.54 0.91 -1.36
CA MET A 1 19.07 0.85 -1.53
C MET A 1 18.83 0.78 -3.01
N ALA A 2 18.39 -0.37 -3.53
CA ALA A 2 18.14 -0.51 -4.96
C ALA A 2 16.86 0.25 -5.30
N SER A 3 16.98 1.31 -6.10
CA SER A 3 15.84 2.03 -6.65
C SER A 3 14.99 1.06 -7.48
N GLY A 4 13.77 0.77 -7.02
CA GLY A 4 12.75 0.05 -7.82
C GLY A 4 12.39 -1.37 -7.39
N ASP A 5 12.76 -1.84 -6.19
CA ASP A 5 12.25 -3.13 -5.70
C ASP A 5 10.81 -3.05 -5.13
N ALA A 6 10.06 -4.13 -5.27
CA ALA A 6 8.66 -4.20 -4.80
C ALA A 6 8.54 -4.03 -3.28
N SER A 7 9.55 -4.46 -2.51
CA SER A 7 9.59 -4.31 -1.06
C SER A 7 9.61 -2.85 -0.62
N SER A 8 10.34 -1.98 -1.33
CA SER A 8 10.41 -0.55 -1.04
C SER A 8 9.06 0.12 -1.29
N PHE A 9 8.35 -0.29 -2.33
CA PHE A 9 6.98 0.17 -2.60
C PHE A 9 6.00 -0.26 -1.49
N ILE A 10 6.08 -1.51 -1.03
CA ILE A 10 5.23 -2.03 0.05
C ILE A 10 5.52 -1.30 1.38
N ASP A 11 6.78 -1.09 1.74
CA ASP A 11 7.14 -0.35 2.96
C ASP A 11 6.63 1.10 2.90
N ALA A 12 6.77 1.77 1.74
CA ALA A 12 6.24 3.11 1.53
C ALA A 12 4.71 3.17 1.73
N LEU A 13 3.97 2.22 1.15
CA LEU A 13 2.52 2.10 1.38
C LEU A 13 2.20 1.88 2.86
N GLY A 14 2.95 1.01 3.54
CA GLY A 14 2.78 0.79 4.98
C GLY A 14 2.98 2.06 5.81
N ARG A 15 3.98 2.86 5.48
CA ARG A 15 4.25 4.15 6.16
C ARG A 15 3.12 5.15 5.93
N LEU A 16 2.67 5.31 4.67
CA LEU A 16 1.55 6.19 4.33
C LEU A 16 0.28 5.78 5.06
N ALA A 17 -0.02 4.48 5.05
CA ALA A 17 -1.20 3.94 5.70
C ALA A 17 -1.19 4.19 7.21
N ARG A 18 -0.03 4.05 7.88
CA ARG A 18 0.12 4.36 9.31
C ARG A 18 0.00 5.86 9.62
N ALA A 19 0.46 6.71 8.70
CA ALA A 19 0.43 8.17 8.84
C ALA A 19 -0.92 8.81 8.47
N LYS A 20 -1.79 8.12 7.72
CA LYS A 20 -3.14 8.63 7.38
C LYS A 20 -3.88 9.03 8.66
N LYS A 21 -4.69 10.09 8.59
CA LYS A 21 -5.61 10.47 9.68
C LYS A 21 -6.50 9.26 10.06
N GLY A 22 -6.47 8.87 11.34
CA GLY A 22 -7.15 7.66 11.84
C GLY A 22 -6.34 6.35 11.71
N GLY A 23 -5.15 6.43 11.11
CA GLY A 23 -4.15 5.36 11.03
C GLY A 23 -4.67 4.06 10.45
N MET A 24 -4.14 2.95 10.97
CA MET A 24 -4.53 1.59 10.55
C MET A 24 -5.99 1.24 10.80
N THR A 25 -6.62 1.86 11.81
CA THR A 25 -8.04 1.63 12.07
C THR A 25 -8.91 2.14 10.94
N GLN A 26 -8.60 3.33 10.40
CA GLN A 26 -9.33 3.87 9.26
C GLN A 26 -9.08 3.04 7.99
N ILE A 27 -7.83 2.66 7.72
CA ILE A 27 -7.49 1.83 6.56
C ILE A 27 -8.20 0.46 6.62
N ALA A 28 -8.22 -0.20 7.78
CA ALA A 28 -8.96 -1.45 7.96
C ALA A 28 -10.46 -1.30 7.63
N LYS A 29 -11.08 -0.21 8.11
CA LYS A 29 -12.48 0.10 7.85
C LYS A 29 -12.76 0.33 6.35
N GLU A 30 -11.93 1.13 5.68
CA GLU A 30 -12.12 1.46 4.26
C GLU A 30 -11.82 0.28 3.32
N THR A 31 -10.83 -0.55 3.68
CA THR A 31 -10.43 -1.71 2.86
C THR A 31 -11.26 -2.98 3.13
N GLY A 32 -11.96 -3.03 4.26
CA GLY A 32 -12.65 -4.24 4.75
C GLY A 32 -11.68 -5.34 5.22
N LEU A 33 -10.42 -5.01 5.49
CA LEU A 33 -9.39 -5.95 5.92
C LEU A 33 -9.11 -5.83 7.43
N ALA A 34 -8.76 -6.95 8.07
CA ALA A 34 -8.32 -6.91 9.47
C ALA A 34 -7.01 -6.13 9.62
N ARG A 35 -6.86 -5.39 10.73
CA ARG A 35 -5.64 -4.61 11.02
C ARG A 35 -4.41 -5.49 11.09
N GLU A 36 -4.52 -6.66 11.70
CA GLU A 36 -3.43 -7.63 11.81
C GLU A 36 -2.98 -8.13 10.44
N SER A 37 -3.93 -8.37 9.53
CA SER A 37 -3.61 -8.73 8.14
C SER A 37 -2.91 -7.59 7.41
N LEU A 38 -3.35 -6.34 7.60
CA LEU A 38 -2.69 -5.16 7.02
C LEU A 38 -1.27 -4.98 7.55
N TYR A 39 -1.03 -5.17 8.84
CA TYR A 39 0.31 -5.07 9.43
C TYR A 39 1.26 -6.15 8.90
N ARG A 40 0.78 -7.38 8.74
CA ARG A 40 1.60 -8.44 8.12
C ARG A 40 1.87 -8.14 6.65
N ALA A 41 0.83 -7.74 5.90
CA ALA A 41 0.92 -7.53 4.47
C ALA A 41 1.76 -6.30 4.08
N LEU A 42 1.73 -5.23 4.88
CA LEU A 42 2.50 -3.99 4.66
C LEU A 42 3.72 -3.86 5.59
N GLY A 43 4.14 -4.98 6.18
CA GLY A 43 5.31 -5.07 7.05
C GLY A 43 6.60 -5.29 6.26
N LYS A 44 7.73 -5.32 6.98
CA LYS A 44 9.08 -5.47 6.41
C LYS A 44 9.20 -6.68 5.47
N ASP A 45 8.59 -7.79 5.84
CA ASP A 45 8.62 -9.07 5.11
C ASP A 45 7.26 -9.39 4.48
N GLY A 46 6.42 -8.37 4.31
CA GLY A 46 5.08 -8.51 3.75
C GLY A 46 5.11 -8.79 2.25
N ASN A 47 4.23 -9.70 1.81
CA ASN A 47 3.99 -9.99 0.40
C ASN A 47 2.48 -9.87 0.11
N PRO A 48 1.95 -8.64 0.03
CA PRO A 48 0.53 -8.41 -0.21
C PRO A 48 0.15 -8.81 -1.63
N GLU A 49 -1.01 -9.44 -1.78
CA GLU A 49 -1.62 -9.60 -3.10
C GLU A 49 -1.92 -8.24 -3.74
N LEU A 50 -1.92 -8.18 -5.08
CA LEU A 50 -2.24 -6.95 -5.82
C LEU A 50 -3.59 -6.35 -5.39
N MET A 51 -4.59 -7.18 -5.10
CA MET A 51 -5.90 -6.71 -4.61
C MET A 51 -5.78 -5.95 -3.29
N THR A 52 -4.90 -6.39 -2.38
CA THR A 52 -4.63 -5.70 -1.12
C THR A 52 -3.96 -4.35 -1.37
N ILE A 53 -2.98 -4.31 -2.29
CA ILE A 53 -2.31 -3.08 -2.69
C ILE A 53 -3.32 -2.06 -3.22
N LEU A 54 -4.18 -2.46 -4.17
CA LEU A 54 -5.16 -1.56 -4.78
C LEU A 54 -6.18 -1.02 -3.77
N LYS A 55 -6.66 -1.87 -2.85
CA LYS A 55 -7.54 -1.44 -1.76
C LYS A 55 -6.87 -0.40 -0.86
N VAL A 56 -5.60 -0.63 -0.49
CA VAL A 56 -4.85 0.31 0.36
C VAL A 56 -4.59 1.63 -0.37
N ILE A 57 -4.23 1.61 -1.65
CA ILE A 57 -4.07 2.81 -2.48
C ILE A 57 -5.38 3.62 -2.51
N SER A 58 -6.51 2.96 -2.76
CA SER A 58 -7.82 3.61 -2.75
C SER A 58 -8.18 4.19 -1.38
N ALA A 59 -7.95 3.44 -0.29
CA ALA A 59 -8.16 3.93 1.08
C ALA A 59 -7.24 5.11 1.42
N LEU A 60 -6.06 5.21 0.83
CA LEU A 60 -5.19 6.38 0.96
C LEU A 60 -5.71 7.61 0.19
N GLY A 61 -6.74 7.46 -0.64
CA GLY A 61 -7.22 8.51 -1.54
C GLY A 61 -6.32 8.71 -2.75
N LEU A 62 -5.56 7.67 -3.12
CA LEU A 62 -4.64 7.67 -4.26
C LEU A 62 -5.24 6.87 -5.43
N THR A 63 -4.73 7.16 -6.63
CA THR A 63 -5.03 6.40 -7.85
C THR A 63 -3.73 5.82 -8.39
N LEU A 64 -3.73 4.53 -8.73
CA LEU A 64 -2.62 3.89 -9.44
C LEU A 64 -2.89 3.94 -10.94
N GLU A 65 -2.03 4.61 -11.70
CA GLU A 65 -2.12 4.69 -13.15
C GLU A 65 -0.84 4.13 -13.78
N ALA A 66 -1.01 3.24 -14.76
CA ALA A 66 0.07 2.86 -15.68
C ALA A 66 -0.08 3.67 -16.96
N LYS A 67 0.99 4.35 -17.37
CA LYS A 67 1.06 5.10 -18.63
C LYS A 67 2.14 4.48 -19.50
N MET A 68 1.92 4.47 -20.81
CA MET A 68 2.99 4.08 -21.73
C MET A 68 4.18 5.02 -21.54
N GLN A 69 5.37 4.46 -21.40
CA GLN A 69 6.58 5.25 -21.43
C GLN A 69 6.79 5.73 -22.87
N SER A 70 6.65 7.04 -23.07
CA SER A 70 7.05 7.68 -24.32
C SER A 70 8.57 7.78 -24.32
N ASN A 71 9.25 6.78 -24.85
CA ASN A 71 10.68 6.84 -25.14
C ASN A 71 10.81 7.46 -26.54
N ALA A 72 10.75 8.80 -26.61
CA ALA A 72 11.17 9.55 -27.79
C ALA A 72 12.67 9.84 -27.70
#